data_AF-A0A7T8KI70-F1
#
_entry.id   AF-A0A7T8KI70-F1
#
_cell.length_a   1.000
_cell.length_b   1.000
_cell.length_c   1.000
_cell.angle_alpha   90.00
_cell.angle_beta   90.00
_cell.angle_gamma   90.00
#
_symmetry.space_group_name_H-M   'P 1'
#
loop_
_entity.id
_entity.type
_entity.pdbx_description
1 polymer ?
#
loop_
_entity_poly.entity_id
_entity_poly.type
_entity_poly.pdbx_seq_one_letter_code
_entity_poly.pdbx_strand_id
1 'polypeptide(L)'
;MILIGFTCKPRRVSITALPAGTTADRNTIIEYLRTTGKLFLSLKNNKIRLKDCLPMWDNARPHTATDTREFQTRRDVEQVKQSPYSPNLNLCDRFLFRKLKHLLR
;
A
#
# COMPACT_ATOMS: atom_id res chain seq x y z
N MET A 1 -10.29 -9.02 -5.52
CA MET A 1 -9.31 -7.92 -5.78
C MET A 1 -8.13 -8.09 -4.81
N ILE A 2 -6.91 -7.72 -5.18
CA ILE A 2 -5.72 -7.89 -4.32
C ILE A 2 -5.10 -6.52 -4.01
N LEU A 3 -4.82 -6.26 -2.74
CA LEU A 3 -4.00 -5.15 -2.26
C LEU A 3 -2.58 -5.65 -2.02
N ILE A 4 -1.59 -4.99 -2.62
CA ILE A 4 -0.18 -5.37 -2.49
C ILE A 4 0.66 -4.12 -2.23
N GLY A 5 1.63 -4.25 -1.33
CA GLY A 5 2.60 -3.22 -1.01
C GLY A 5 3.93 -3.87 -0.69
N PHE A 6 5.01 -3.21 -1.10
CA PHE A 6 6.36 -3.72 -0.90
C PHE A 6 7.35 -2.60 -0.59
N THR A 7 8.47 -2.97 0.03
CA THR A 7 9.59 -2.07 0.30
C THR A 7 10.85 -2.56 -0.43
N CYS A 8 11.72 -1.63 -0.81
CA CYS A 8 12.94 -1.98 -1.53
C CYS A 8 14.05 -2.46 -0.58
N LYS A 9 14.23 -1.80 0.57
CA LYS A 9 15.24 -2.15 1.58
C LYS A 9 14.74 -1.75 2.99
N PRO A 10 14.74 -2.67 3.98
CA PRO A 10 14.78 -4.12 3.77
C PRO A 10 13.60 -4.57 2.90
N ARG A 11 13.75 -5.67 2.16
CA ARG A 11 12.67 -6.17 1.29
C ARG A 11 11.53 -6.73 2.14
N ARG A 12 10.35 -6.16 2.02
CA ARG A 12 9.10 -6.62 2.65
C ARG A 12 7.99 -6.61 1.62
N VAL A 13 7.02 -7.49 1.84
CA VAL A 13 5.81 -7.58 1.04
C VAL A 13 4.65 -7.78 2.01
N SER A 14 3.57 -7.04 1.77
CA SER A 14 2.27 -7.23 2.41
C SER A 14 1.26 -7.47 1.30
N ILE A 15 0.44 -8.51 1.46
CA ILE A 15 -0.58 -8.89 0.49
C ILE A 15 -1.88 -9.12 1.24
N THR A 16 -2.97 -8.60 0.71
CA THR A 16 -4.33 -8.87 1.21
C THR A 16 -5.25 -9.10 0.03
N ALA A 17 -5.85 -10.29 -0.02
CA ALA A 17 -6.86 -10.63 -1.02
C ALA A 17 -8.25 -10.34 -0.43
N LEU A 18 -9.07 -9.60 -1.17
CA LEU A 18 -10.47 -9.40 -0.84
C LEU A 18 -11.35 -10.42 -1.57
N PRO A 19 -12.53 -10.77 -0.99
CA PRO A 19 -13.49 -11.66 -1.62
C PRO A 19 -13.86 -11.25 -3.05
N ALA A 20 -14.27 -12.22 -3.86
CA ALA A 20 -14.71 -11.95 -5.23
C ALA A 20 -15.89 -10.95 -5.24
N GLY A 21 -15.90 -10.05 -6.23
CA GLY A 21 -16.93 -9.02 -6.37
C GLY A 21 -16.80 -7.81 -5.42
N THR A 22 -15.84 -7.81 -4.49
CA THR A 22 -15.65 -6.68 -3.56
C THR A 22 -14.61 -5.67 -4.06
N THR A 23 -14.86 -4.39 -3.76
CA THR A 23 -13.97 -3.25 -4.03
C THR A 23 -13.38 -2.70 -2.74
N ALA A 24 -12.19 -2.11 -2.78
CA ALA A 24 -11.58 -1.48 -1.61
C ALA A 24 -12.29 -0.16 -1.34
N ASP A 25 -12.85 -0.04 -0.14
CA ASP A 25 -13.29 1.22 0.42
C ASP A 25 -12.21 1.80 1.36
N ARG A 26 -12.51 2.94 1.97
CA ARG A 26 -11.60 3.61 2.92
C ARG A 26 -11.24 2.72 4.12
N ASN A 27 -12.21 1.95 4.64
CA ASN A 27 -11.99 1.07 5.80
C ASN A 27 -11.04 -0.07 5.45
N THR A 28 -11.20 -0.64 4.26
CA THR A 28 -10.33 -1.66 3.71
C THR A 28 -8.89 -1.15 3.62
N ILE A 29 -8.69 0.06 3.12
CA ILE A 29 -7.34 0.67 3.02
C ILE A 29 -6.72 0.91 4.39
N ILE A 30 -7.49 1.43 5.34
CA ILE A 30 -7.02 1.66 6.72
C ILE A 30 -6.64 0.32 7.38
N GLU A 31 -7.45 -0.72 7.22
CA GLU A 31 -7.14 -2.05 7.78
C GLU A 31 -5.93 -2.67 7.11
N TYR A 32 -5.78 -2.49 5.80
CA TYR A 32 -4.61 -2.92 5.06
C TYR A 32 -3.32 -2.24 5.58
N LEU A 33 -3.34 -0.93 5.81
CA LEU A 33 -2.21 -0.21 6.41
C LEU A 33 -1.92 -0.69 7.83
N ARG A 34 -2.95 -0.90 8.65
CA ARG A 34 -2.82 -1.39 10.03
C ARG A 34 -2.18 -2.77 10.07
N THR A 35 -2.65 -3.68 9.23
CA THR A 35 -2.13 -5.05 9.12
C THR A 35 -0.71 -5.05 8.58
N THR A 36 -0.43 -4.23 7.56
CA THR A 36 0.92 -4.06 7.00
C THR A 36 1.91 -3.53 8.04
N GLY A 37 1.53 -2.50 8.80
CA GLY A 37 2.35 -1.96 9.88
C GLY A 37 2.63 -2.99 10.98
N LYS A 38 1.61 -3.76 11.40
CA LYS A 38 1.79 -4.86 12.36
C LYS A 38 2.73 -5.94 11.82
N LEU A 39 2.56 -6.34 10.56
CA LEU A 39 3.40 -7.33 9.90
C LEU A 39 4.85 -6.88 9.86
N PHE A 40 5.13 -5.65 9.45
CA PHE A 40 6.49 -5.16 9.33
C PHE A 40 7.18 -4.95 10.68
N LEU A 41 6.40 -4.69 11.74
CA LEU A 41 6.88 -4.60 13.12
C LEU A 41 7.11 -5.97 13.78
N SER A 42 6.36 -7.01 13.41
CA SER A 42 6.45 -8.33 14.03
C SER A 42 7.68 -9.12 13.58
N LEU A 43 8.32 -8.72 12.49
CA LEU A 43 9.52 -9.38 11.97
C LEU A 43 10.71 -9.19 12.93
N LYS A 44 11.45 -10.27 13.18
CA LYS A 44 12.57 -10.27 14.15
C LYS A 44 13.69 -9.30 13.76
N ASN A 45 14.07 -9.28 12.48
CA ASN A 45 15.17 -8.47 11.97
C ASN A 45 14.66 -7.29 11.14
N ASN A 46 15.30 -6.12 11.27
CA ASN A 46 14.97 -4.90 10.52
C ASN A 46 13.47 -4.58 10.57
N LYS A 47 12.96 -4.38 11.80
CA LYS A 47 11.60 -3.91 12.05
C LYS A 47 11.41 -2.57 11.37
N ILE A 48 10.28 -2.42 10.67
CA ILE A 48 9.93 -1.14 10.04
C ILE A 48 8.63 -0.67 10.69
N ARG A 49 8.64 0.54 11.26
CA ARG A 49 7.39 1.18 11.69
C ARG A 49 6.76 1.81 10.45
N LEU A 50 5.43 1.90 10.44
CA LEU A 50 4.73 2.50 9.31
C LEU A 50 5.16 3.96 9.05
N LYS A 51 5.51 4.71 10.10
CA LYS A 51 6.05 6.08 9.99
C LYS A 51 7.45 6.18 9.37
N ASP A 52 8.21 5.09 9.37
CA ASP A 52 9.51 5.04 8.72
C ASP A 52 9.38 4.73 7.21
N CYS A 53 8.14 4.48 6.74
CA CYS A 53 7.83 4.27 5.34
C CYS A 53 7.29 5.56 4.73
N LEU A 54 7.55 5.73 3.43
CA LEU A 54 6.89 6.73 2.60
C LEU A 54 5.98 6.02 1.58
N PRO A 55 4.72 5.69 1.94
CA PRO A 55 3.74 5.12 1.02
C PRO A 55 3.67 5.84 -0.33
N MET A 56 3.65 5.03 -1.39
CA MET A 56 3.50 5.49 -2.78
C MET A 56 2.36 4.71 -3.43
N TRP A 57 1.25 5.38 -3.67
CA TRP A 57 0.07 4.85 -4.37
C TRP A 57 -0.60 5.94 -5.20
N ASP A 58 -1.60 5.58 -5.99
CA ASP A 58 -2.38 6.53 -6.79
C ASP A 58 -3.38 7.34 -5.94
N ASN A 59 -4.03 8.32 -6.57
CA ASN A 59 -5.01 9.19 -5.93
C ASN A 59 -6.44 8.61 -5.98
N ALA A 60 -6.59 7.28 -5.91
CA ALA A 60 -7.91 6.67 -5.85
C ALA A 60 -8.71 7.18 -4.64
N ARG A 61 -10.04 7.29 -4.77
CA ARG A 61 -10.92 7.86 -3.74
C ARG A 61 -10.68 7.29 -2.33
N PRO A 62 -10.48 5.97 -2.14
CA PRO A 62 -10.19 5.41 -0.82
C PRO A 62 -8.85 5.86 -0.22
N HIS A 63 -7.83 6.11 -1.06
CA HIS A 63 -6.50 6.56 -0.62
C HIS A 63 -6.51 8.02 -0.16
N THR A 64 -7.35 8.85 -0.79
CA THR A 64 -7.45 10.29 -0.50
C THR A 64 -8.59 10.65 0.46
N ALA A 65 -9.38 9.66 0.90
CA ALA A 65 -10.47 9.87 1.85
C ALA A 65 -9.98 10.52 3.14
N THR A 66 -10.82 11.37 3.76
CA THR A 66 -10.49 12.07 5.02
C THR A 66 -10.04 11.10 6.10
N ASP A 67 -10.80 10.03 6.34
CA ASP A 67 -10.47 9.00 7.33
C ASP A 67 -9.09 8.36 7.09
N THR A 68 -8.76 8.10 5.82
CA THR A 68 -7.46 7.52 5.43
C THR A 68 -6.32 8.50 5.67
N ARG A 69 -6.54 9.80 5.41
CA ARG A 69 -5.56 10.86 5.69
C ARG A 69 -5.38 11.07 7.18
N GLU A 70 -6.47 11.15 7.95
CA GLU A 70 -6.41 11.26 9.40
C GLU A 70 -5.68 10.08 10.03
N PHE A 71 -5.93 8.86 9.56
CA PHE A 71 -5.21 7.68 10.02
C PHE A 71 -3.70 7.82 9.80
N GLN A 72 -3.27 8.28 8.62
CA GLN A 72 -1.86 8.51 8.30
C GLN A 72 -1.26 9.60 9.20
N THR A 73 -1.93 10.75 9.32
CA THR A 73 -1.48 11.87 10.17
C THR A 73 -1.34 11.45 11.64
N ARG A 74 -2.34 10.75 12.21
CA ARG A 74 -2.28 10.27 13.60
C ARG A 74 -1.15 9.25 13.83
N ARG A 75 -0.63 8.65 12.77
CA ARG A 75 0.45 7.65 12.81
C ARG A 75 1.80 8.21 12.34
N ASP A 76 1.88 9.50 12.07
CA ASP A 76 3.10 10.16 11.57
C ASP A 76 3.58 9.54 10.24
N VAL A 77 2.63 9.17 9.38
CA VAL A 77 2.91 8.54 8.08
C VAL A 77 2.80 9.60 7.01
N GLU A 78 3.93 9.95 6.40
CA GLU A 78 3.97 10.81 5.23
C GLU A 78 3.67 10.01 3.95
N GLN A 79 3.23 10.68 2.89
CA GLN A 79 2.92 10.04 1.61
C GLN A 79 3.71 10.70 0.47
N VAL A 80 4.21 9.90 -0.48
CA VAL A 80 4.70 10.43 -1.75
C VAL A 80 3.55 11.15 -2.46
N LYS A 81 3.80 12.40 -2.88
CA LYS A 81 2.88 13.13 -3.76
C LYS A 81 2.88 12.45 -5.13
N GLN A 82 1.72 11.92 -5.53
CA GLN A 82 1.55 11.25 -6.81
C GLN A 82 0.74 12.12 -7.77
N SER A 83 1.24 12.27 -8.99
CA SER A 83 0.50 12.95 -10.05
C SER A 83 -0.74 12.13 -10.48
N PRO A 84 -1.90 12.76 -10.74
CA PRO A 84 -3.05 12.09 -11.33
C PRO A 84 -2.70 11.35 -12.63
N TYR A 85 -3.39 10.23 -12.88
CA TYR A 85 -3.27 9.44 -14.13
C TYR A 85 -1.84 9.08 -14.55
N SER A 86 -0.95 8.89 -13.57
CA SER A 86 0.49 8.66 -13.82
C SER A 86 0.94 7.25 -13.40
N PRO A 87 0.41 6.16 -14.00
CA PRO A 87 0.79 4.79 -13.63
C PRO A 87 2.26 4.50 -13.93
N ASN A 88 2.88 5.22 -14.88
CA ASN A 88 4.31 5.11 -15.18
C ASN A 88 5.21 5.57 -14.02
N LEU A 89 4.68 6.40 -13.12
CA LEU A 89 5.40 6.82 -11.92
C LEU A 89 5.16 5.86 -10.75
N ASN A 90 4.03 5.14 -10.73
CA ASN A 90 3.71 4.19 -9.66
C ASN A 90 4.56 2.90 -9.79
N LEU A 91 5.27 2.55 -8.72
CA LEU A 91 6.15 1.36 -8.72
C LEU A 91 5.37 0.04 -8.86
N CYS A 92 4.19 -0.05 -8.27
CA CYS A 92 3.34 -1.25 -8.39
C CYS A 92 2.87 -1.43 -9.83
N ASP A 93 2.36 -0.38 -10.48
CA ASP A 93 1.89 -0.46 -11.87
C ASP A 93 3.04 -0.76 -12.85
N ARG A 94 4.13 0.01 -12.74
CA ARG A 94 5.27 -0.07 -13.68
C ARG A 94 6.02 -1.40 -13.60
N PHE A 95 6.26 -1.92 -12.39
CA PHE A 95 7.12 -3.08 -12.19
C PHE A 95 6.34 -4.32 -11.79
N LEU A 96 5.61 -4.26 -10.67
CA LEU A 96 5.01 -5.44 -10.06
C LEU A 96 3.86 -6.01 -10.90
N PHE A 97 2.83 -5.20 -11.18
CA PHE A 97 1.66 -5.67 -11.92
C PHE A 97 1.96 -5.99 -13.38
N ARG A 98 2.88 -5.24 -14.01
CA ARG A 98 3.38 -5.59 -15.35
C ARG A 98 3.96 -6.99 -15.39
N LYS A 99 4.79 -7.36 -14.40
CA LYS A 99 5.38 -8.70 -14.31
C LYS A 99 4.34 -9.77 -13.94
N LEU A 100 3.46 -9.48 -12.98
CA LEU A 100 2.41 -10.42 -12.57
C LEU A 100 1.46 -10.76 -13.72
N LYS A 101 1.04 -9.77 -14.53
CA LYS A 101 0.20 -10.01 -15.71
C LYS A 101 0.85 -10.92 -16.75
N HIS A 102 2.18 -10.91 -16.86
CA HIS A 102 2.88 -11.81 -17.78
C HIS A 102 2.95 -13.24 -17.23
N LEU A 103 3.07 -13.39 -15.90
CA LEU A 103 3.17 -14.70 -15.24
C LEU A 103 1.83 -15.40 -15.00
N LEU A 104 0.75 -14.62 -14.89
CA LEU A 104 -0.62 -15.11 -14.64
C LEU A 104 -1.45 -15.23 -15.92
N ARG A 105 -0.81 -15.05 -17.09
CA ARG A 105 -1.37 -15.38 -18.39
C ARG A 105 -1.21 -16.87 -18.65
#